data_AF-A0A7K0Q5D0-F1
#
_entry.id   AF-A0A7K0Q5D0-F1
#
_cell.length_a   1.000
_cell.length_b   1.000
_cell.length_c   1.000
_cell.angle_alpha   90.00
_cell.angle_beta   90.00
_cell.angle_gamma   90.00
#
_symmetry.space_group_name_H-M   'P 1'
#
loop_
_entity.id
_entity.type
_entity.pdbx_description
1 polymer ?
#
loop_
_entity_poly.entity_id
_entity_poly.type
_entity_poly.pdbx_seq_one_letter_code
_entity_poly.pdbx_strand_id
1 'polypeptide(L)'
;ALRLQQLKMQARMIINAILDVRVHTNDIDETEALDLMMRRGFQEEGEAVGKWRRALLTAGQLPTYFVGYLAVSEIAADLMVLHPQWSQCELHDFMLAHGSPAPRHLRTLLGL
;
A
#
# COMPACT_ATOMS: atom_id res chain seq x y z
N ALA A 1 -1.95 -1.32 -22.04
CA ALA A 1 -0.89 -0.51 -21.41
C ALA A 1 -1.23 -0.10 -19.96
N LEU A 2 -2.37 0.57 -19.71
CA LEU A 2 -2.71 1.11 -18.38
C LEU A 2 -2.79 0.05 -17.26
N ARG A 3 -3.49 -1.06 -17.49
CA ARG A 3 -3.63 -2.13 -16.48
C ARG A 3 -2.29 -2.72 -16.03
N LEU A 4 -1.35 -2.90 -16.96
CA LEU A 4 -0.01 -3.39 -16.65
C LEU A 4 0.74 -2.42 -15.72
N GLN A 5 0.63 -1.11 -15.97
CA GLN A 5 1.24 -0.10 -15.11
C GLN A 5 0.59 -0.08 -13.72
N GLN A 6 -0.73 -0.21 -13.62
CA GLN A 6 -1.42 -0.34 -12.33
C GLN A 6 -0.93 -1.56 -11.54
N LEU A 7 -0.79 -2.71 -12.20
CA LEU A 7 -0.28 -3.94 -11.58
C LEU A 7 1.19 -3.78 -11.13
N LYS A 8 2.04 -3.12 -11.92
CA LYS A 8 3.41 -2.77 -11.52
C LYS A 8 3.42 -1.90 -10.26
N MET A 9 2.54 -0.89 -10.18
CA MET A 9 2.43 -0.04 -8.99
C MET A 9 1.93 -0.80 -7.76
N GLN A 10 1.00 -1.74 -7.92
CA GLN A 10 0.57 -2.63 -6.84
C GLN A 10 1.70 -3.55 -6.37
N ALA A 11 2.44 -4.16 -7.30
CA ALA A 11 3.61 -4.97 -6.97
C ALA A 11 4.66 -4.17 -6.18
N ARG A 12 4.91 -2.90 -6.55
CA ARG A 12 5.79 -1.99 -5.80
C ARG A 12 5.33 -1.79 -4.36
N MET A 13 4.04 -1.58 -4.10
CA MET A 13 3.54 -1.43 -2.72
C MET A 13 3.70 -2.72 -1.90
N ILE A 14 3.45 -3.88 -2.51
CA ILE A 14 3.65 -5.19 -1.87
C ILE A 14 5.13 -5.41 -1.53
N ILE A 15 6.03 -5.16 -2.48
CA ILE A 15 7.48 -5.28 -2.28
C ILE A 15 7.99 -4.34 -1.20
N ASN A 16 7.46 -3.11 -1.12
CA ASN A 16 7.80 -2.20 -0.02
C ASN A 16 7.50 -2.82 1.35
N ALA A 17 6.34 -3.49 1.50
CA ALA A 17 5.97 -4.15 2.74
C ALA A 17 6.88 -5.35 3.06
N ILE A 18 7.18 -6.18 2.05
CA ILE A 18 8.10 -7.33 2.21
C ILE A 18 9.50 -6.85 2.61
N LEU A 19 10.00 -5.82 1.93
CA LEU A 19 11.34 -5.28 2.16
C LEU A 19 11.49 -4.77 3.60
N ASP A 20 10.58 -3.92 4.06
CA ASP A 20 10.64 -3.33 5.40
C ASP A 20 10.61 -4.41 6.50
N VAL A 21 9.67 -5.35 6.39
CA VAL A 21 9.57 -6.47 7.34
C VAL A 21 10.86 -7.28 7.36
N ARG A 22 11.34 -7.75 6.21
CA ARG A 22 12.53 -8.61 6.17
C ARG A 22 13.81 -7.87 6.58
N VAL A 23 13.93 -6.58 6.28
CA VAL A 23 15.05 -5.74 6.76
C VAL A 23 15.03 -5.67 8.29
N HIS A 24 13.88 -5.38 8.90
CA HIS A 24 13.79 -5.21 10.35
C HIS A 24 13.72 -6.52 11.15
N THR A 25 13.46 -7.65 10.48
CA THR A 25 13.59 -8.98 11.08
C THR A 25 14.93 -9.64 10.79
N ASN A 26 15.89 -8.94 10.18
CA ASN A 26 17.19 -9.46 9.76
C ASN A 26 17.11 -10.72 8.88
N ASP A 27 16.13 -10.77 7.98
CA ASP A 27 15.82 -11.90 7.10
C ASP A 27 16.15 -11.62 5.62
N ILE A 28 16.83 -10.52 5.30
CA ILE A 28 17.24 -10.20 3.93
C ILE A 28 18.55 -9.40 3.93
N ASP A 29 19.43 -9.67 2.97
CA ASP A 29 20.60 -8.86 2.71
C ASP A 29 20.38 -7.83 1.58
N GLU A 30 21.35 -6.94 1.35
CA GLU A 30 21.25 -5.91 0.31
C GLU A 30 21.10 -6.52 -1.09
N THR A 31 21.82 -7.59 -1.40
CA THR A 31 21.79 -8.24 -2.71
C THR A 31 20.40 -8.82 -2.99
N GLU A 32 19.83 -9.54 -2.04
CA GLU A 32 18.48 -10.09 -2.11
C GLU A 32 17.41 -8.98 -2.18
N ALA A 33 17.60 -7.89 -1.46
CA ALA A 33 16.70 -6.74 -1.49
C ALA A 33 16.70 -6.04 -2.87
N LEU A 34 17.88 -5.82 -3.47
CA LEU A 34 18.01 -5.24 -4.80
C LEU A 34 17.42 -6.17 -5.86
N ASP A 35 17.67 -7.48 -5.77
CA ASP A 35 17.07 -8.49 -6.67
C ASP A 35 15.54 -8.48 -6.60
N LEU A 36 14.98 -8.47 -5.38
CA LEU A 36 13.54 -8.39 -5.15
C LEU A 36 12.95 -7.15 -5.84
N MET A 37 13.55 -5.98 -5.65
CA MET A 37 13.03 -4.72 -6.21
C MET A 37 13.15 -4.66 -7.73
N MET A 38 14.28 -5.10 -8.30
CA MET A 38 14.55 -4.98 -9.73
C MET A 38 13.90 -6.11 -10.53
N ARG A 39 14.09 -7.38 -10.14
CA ARG A 39 13.59 -8.54 -10.91
C ARG A 39 12.12 -8.82 -10.68
N ARG A 40 11.61 -8.63 -9.45
CA ARG A 40 10.19 -8.88 -9.12
C ARG A 40 9.36 -7.59 -9.16
N GLY A 41 9.97 -6.45 -8.86
CA GLY A 41 9.30 -5.14 -8.83
C GLY A 41 9.43 -4.32 -10.11
N PHE A 42 10.28 -4.74 -11.06
CA PHE A 42 10.55 -4.03 -12.30
C PHE A 42 10.97 -2.56 -12.08
N GLN A 43 11.68 -2.31 -10.97
CA GLN A 43 12.18 -0.99 -10.59
C GLN A 43 13.54 -0.72 -11.22
N GLU A 44 13.83 0.55 -11.46
CA GLU A 44 15.18 0.96 -11.90
C GLU A 44 16.17 0.82 -10.74
N GLU A 45 17.44 0.60 -11.06
CA GLU A 45 18.51 0.42 -10.06
C GLU A 45 18.57 1.58 -9.06
N GLY A 46 18.49 2.83 -9.54
CA GLY A 46 18.47 4.01 -8.68
C GLY A 46 17.29 4.05 -7.70
N GLU A 47 16.12 3.56 -8.11
CA GLU A 47 14.95 3.45 -7.22
C GLU A 47 15.12 2.35 -6.17
N ALA A 48 15.81 1.26 -6.53
CA ALA A 48 16.06 0.13 -5.65
C ALA A 48 17.10 0.52 -4.58
N VAL A 49 18.25 1.06 -4.98
CA VAL A 49 19.32 1.51 -4.06
C VAL A 49 18.81 2.60 -3.11
N GLY A 50 18.04 3.58 -3.63
CA GLY A 50 17.45 4.62 -2.79
C GLY A 50 16.46 4.06 -1.76
N LYS A 51 15.69 3.03 -2.14
CA LYS A 51 14.73 2.40 -1.25
C LYS A 51 15.37 1.48 -0.22
N TRP A 52 16.43 0.78 -0.58
CA TRP A 52 17.27 0.05 0.39
C TRP A 52 17.78 0.98 1.48
N ARG A 53 18.43 2.10 1.11
CA ARG A 53 18.89 3.11 2.07
C ARG A 53 17.76 3.63 2.95
N ARG A 54 16.57 3.87 2.38
CA ARG A 54 15.40 4.30 3.15
C ARG A 54 14.93 3.26 4.16
N ALA A 55 14.90 1.98 3.80
CA ALA A 55 14.52 0.89 4.70
C ALA A 55 15.51 0.73 5.86
N LEU A 56 16.79 1.07 5.66
CA LEU A 56 17.77 1.07 6.75
C LEU A 56 17.63 2.28 7.71
N LEU A 57 17.12 3.41 7.21
CA LEU A 57 17.03 4.68 7.95
C LEU A 57 15.65 4.94 8.57
N THR A 58 14.64 4.15 8.22
CA THR A 58 13.26 4.29 8.70
C THR A 58 12.69 2.91 9.01
N ALA A 59 11.65 2.84 9.85
CA ALA A 59 10.96 1.58 10.14
C ALA A 59 9.44 1.76 10.06
N GLY A 60 8.74 0.80 9.45
CA GLY A 60 7.28 0.79 9.35
C GLY A 60 6.70 1.81 8.39
N GLN A 61 7.52 2.61 7.70
CA GLN A 61 7.05 3.60 6.74
C GLN A 61 6.71 2.97 5.38
N LEU A 62 7.56 2.07 4.86
CA LEU A 62 7.34 1.46 3.55
C LEU A 62 6.06 0.60 3.47
N PRO A 63 5.63 -0.12 4.53
CA PRO A 63 4.38 -0.88 4.53
C PRO A 63 3.11 -0.03 4.49
N THR A 64 3.17 1.28 4.83
CA THR A 64 1.95 2.10 4.95
C THR A 64 1.17 2.19 3.65
N TYR A 65 1.84 2.13 2.50
CA TYR A 65 1.20 2.12 1.18
C TYR A 65 0.32 0.88 0.99
N PHE A 66 0.85 -0.29 1.35
CA PHE A 66 0.15 -1.56 1.20
C PHE A 66 -0.98 -1.70 2.21
N VAL A 67 -0.69 -1.50 3.51
CA VAL A 67 -1.67 -1.65 4.58
C VAL A 67 -2.78 -0.60 4.47
N GLY A 68 -2.43 0.65 4.12
CA GLY A 68 -3.41 1.70 3.89
C GLY A 68 -4.33 1.40 2.72
N TYR A 69 -3.77 0.92 1.58
CA TYR A 69 -4.57 0.53 0.42
C TYR A 69 -5.54 -0.60 0.74
N LEU A 70 -5.08 -1.65 1.44
CA LEU A 70 -5.95 -2.76 1.85
C LEU A 70 -7.11 -2.26 2.72
N ALA A 71 -6.80 -1.54 3.80
CA ALA A 71 -7.81 -1.10 4.75
C ALA A 71 -8.85 -0.16 4.12
N VAL A 72 -8.44 0.75 3.25
CA VAL A 72 -9.38 1.64 2.53
C VAL A 72 -10.21 0.87 1.50
N SER A 73 -9.61 -0.11 0.82
CA SER A 73 -10.32 -0.94 -0.17
C SER A 73 -11.37 -1.84 0.50
N GLU A 74 -11.06 -2.36 1.69
CA GLU A 74 -12.00 -3.13 2.51
C GLU A 74 -13.18 -2.26 2.97
N ILE A 75 -12.93 -1.03 3.42
CA ILE A 75 -13.99 -0.06 3.75
C ILE A 75 -14.91 0.18 2.56
N ALA A 76 -14.35 0.43 1.37
CA ALA A 76 -15.14 0.64 0.17
C ALA A 76 -15.98 -0.59 -0.19
N ALA A 77 -15.41 -1.79 -0.08
CA ALA A 77 -16.12 -3.04 -0.34
C ALA A 77 -17.30 -3.25 0.64
N ASP A 78 -17.08 -2.99 1.94
CA ASP A 78 -18.14 -3.09 2.95
C ASP A 78 -19.29 -2.11 2.68
N LEU A 79 -18.97 -0.86 2.34
CA LEU A 79 -19.98 0.14 1.98
C LEU A 79 -20.76 -0.23 0.71
N MET A 80 -20.10 -0.85 -0.29
CA MET A 80 -20.79 -1.34 -1.50
C MET A 80 -21.80 -2.45 -1.18
N VAL A 81 -21.51 -3.28 -0.18
CA VAL A 81 -22.44 -4.32 0.29
C VAL A 81 -23.61 -3.71 1.09
N LEU A 82 -23.34 -2.72 1.94
CA LEU A 82 -24.35 -2.08 2.78
C LEU A 82 -25.23 -1.08 2.02
N HIS A 83 -24.69 -0.46 0.97
CA HIS A 83 -25.36 0.54 0.16
C HIS A 83 -25.29 0.19 -1.35
N PRO A 84 -25.90 -0.93 -1.79
CA PRO A 84 -25.82 -1.41 -3.17
C PRO A 84 -26.41 -0.45 -4.21
N GLN A 85 -27.24 0.50 -3.76
CA GLN A 85 -27.84 1.55 -4.57
C GLN A 85 -26.94 2.77 -4.78
N TRP A 86 -25.88 2.93 -3.98
CA TRP A 86 -24.98 4.06 -4.11
C TRP A 86 -24.06 3.91 -5.33
N SER A 87 -23.86 5.01 -6.03
CA SER A 87 -22.82 5.13 -7.03
C SER A 87 -21.42 5.14 -6.40
N GLN A 88 -20.41 4.88 -7.21
CA GLN A 88 -19.00 4.99 -6.78
C GLN A 88 -18.65 6.40 -6.28
N CYS A 89 -19.30 7.45 -6.81
CA CYS A 89 -19.07 8.82 -6.35
C CYS A 89 -19.58 9.00 -4.92
N GLU A 90 -20.84 8.61 -4.66
CA GLU A 90 -21.45 8.76 -3.32
C GLU A 90 -20.68 7.98 -2.26
N LEU A 91 -20.20 6.77 -2.58
CA LEU A 91 -19.34 5.97 -1.71
C LEU A 91 -18.03 6.71 -1.38
N HIS A 92 -17.33 7.22 -2.39
CA HIS A 92 -16.07 7.93 -2.19
C HIS A 92 -16.27 9.26 -1.46
N ASP A 93 -17.32 10.02 -1.76
CA ASP A 93 -17.64 11.28 -1.08
C ASP A 93 -17.91 11.04 0.40
N PHE A 94 -18.67 9.99 0.73
CA PHE A 94 -18.93 9.60 2.11
C PHE A 94 -17.65 9.24 2.86
N MET A 95 -16.75 8.47 2.24
CA MET A 95 -15.44 8.12 2.82
C MET A 95 -14.52 9.34 3.01
N LEU A 96 -14.46 10.24 2.02
CA LEU A 96 -13.52 11.36 1.98
C LEU A 96 -13.97 12.56 2.81
N ALA A 97 -15.24 12.64 3.22
CA ALA A 97 -15.80 13.72 4.04
C ALA A 97 -15.13 13.88 5.42
N HIS A 98 -14.35 12.90 5.87
CA HIS A 98 -13.73 12.88 7.19
C HIS A 98 -12.26 13.33 7.24
N GLY A 99 -11.69 13.75 6.10
CA GLY A 99 -10.28 14.15 6.00
C GLY A 99 -9.33 12.96 5.97
N SER A 100 -8.26 12.98 6.77
CA SER A 100 -7.19 11.96 6.74
C SER A 100 -7.07 11.15 8.05
N PRO A 101 -8.16 10.57 8.61
CA PRO A 101 -8.04 9.69 9.76
C PRO A 101 -7.35 8.38 9.36
N ALA A 102 -6.74 7.69 10.33
CA ALA A 102 -6.28 6.33 10.10
C ALA A 102 -7.48 5.44 9.69
N PRO A 103 -7.34 4.50 8.73
CA PRO A 103 -8.47 3.70 8.23
C PRO A 103 -9.27 2.99 9.34
N ARG A 104 -8.61 2.55 10.41
CA ARG A 104 -9.29 1.95 11.58
C ARG A 104 -10.31 2.88 12.24
N HIS A 105 -10.03 4.19 12.26
CA HIS A 105 -10.93 5.20 12.83
C HIS A 105 -11.98 5.65 11.80
N LEU A 106 -11.63 5.62 10.51
CA LEU A 106 -12.58 5.88 9.43
C LEU A 106 -13.76 4.91 9.49
N ARG A 107 -13.52 3.61 9.78
CA ARG A 107 -14.60 2.63 9.98
C ARG A 107 -15.63 3.12 11.00
N THR A 108 -15.17 3.52 12.19
CA THR A 108 -16.05 4.05 13.24
C THR A 108 -16.81 5.30 12.81
N LEU A 109 -16.17 6.21 12.08
CA LEU A 109 -16.81 7.44 11.58
C LEU A 109 -17.90 7.16 10.53
N LEU A 110 -17.74 6.08 9.75
CA LEU A 110 -18.69 5.64 8.74
C LEU A 110 -19.78 4.71 9.28
N GLY A 111 -19.68 4.29 10.55
CA GLY A 111 -20.60 3.33 11.17
C GLY A 111 -20.39 1.87 10.73
N LEU A 112 -19.14 1.50 10.39
CA LEU A 112 -18.68 0.17 9.96
C LEU A 112 -17.95 -0.64 11.05
#